data_AF-A0A162K1D3-F1
#
_entry.id   AF-A0A162K1D3-F1
#
_cell.length_a   1.000
_cell.length_b   1.000
_cell.length_c   1.000
_cell.angle_alpha   90.00
_cell.angle_beta   90.00
_cell.angle_gamma   90.00
#
_symmetry.space_group_name_H-M   'P 1'
#
loop_
_entity.id
_entity.type
_entity.pdbx_description
1 polymer ?
#
loop_
_entity_poly.entity_id
_entity_poly.type
_entity_poly.pdbx_seq_one_letter_code
_entity_poly.pdbx_strand_id
1 'polypeptide(L)'
;MALLGLASARALVPEDHASNGDKEPDDPTGGLCRFEIISDHTDPGDLLARSSAPYYFGTDGTQIVTPATVRCIRERGITHVISLNSQALRADIRFTLANAGIAYTPIPVQDYHEPTQADFRRGWEAFRQHRRGTLVWCGFGHGRTGTMITALQMYLQHERGRVGHWNDNLYRANHVETPSQRRSLDELEASLRSREQRLRFWGQDVFGELSCAAAVAAMSISINKFGRSLSEPKRSAADEIELCRRARKTAGKGLDRNTPPCNKLKKLRVGFQLSNNNWAGTYDLISVAFASETDTIKGQHERVTVADMPPAGLHVWKDVDMKKIFGSPHVAMRDLRYVGIYDYSAGLGVAGDRWELQGLTLRGMCVNGSQQVEVDKYASIDKYLQHSDGNKGNPWMFQIPFFPPVSPGHKGTAELVWVGNITAKDWKVTGAEDNKSQDTKATASSPDVCFSEGTSQECNEVSGKLEHD
;
A
#
# COMPACT_ATOMS: atom_id res chain seq x y z
N MET A 1 54.94 -43.38 -54.71
CA MET A 1 54.88 -43.63 -53.25
C MET A 1 54.96 -42.29 -52.54
N ALA A 2 54.20 -42.13 -51.45
CA ALA A 2 54.09 -40.97 -50.55
C ALA A 2 53.27 -39.75 -51.07
N LEU A 3 52.05 -39.65 -50.55
CA LEU A 3 51.23 -38.44 -50.47
C LEU A 3 51.16 -38.04 -48.98
N LEU A 4 51.85 -36.95 -48.61
CA LEU A 4 51.58 -36.12 -47.42
C LEU A 4 50.60 -35.03 -47.89
N GLY A 5 49.63 -34.51 -47.15
CA GLY A 5 49.15 -34.71 -45.80
C GLY A 5 48.10 -33.59 -45.57
N LEU A 6 46.90 -33.94 -45.15
CA LEU A 6 45.88 -33.00 -44.66
C LEU A 6 45.34 -33.56 -43.35
N ALA A 7 45.81 -33.00 -42.24
CA ALA A 7 45.33 -33.29 -40.91
C ALA A 7 44.04 -32.49 -40.67
N SER A 8 42.89 -33.16 -40.70
CA SER A 8 41.65 -32.65 -40.15
C SER A 8 41.60 -33.05 -38.67
N ALA A 9 41.73 -32.07 -37.78
CA ALA A 9 41.52 -32.28 -36.35
C ALA A 9 40.05 -32.63 -36.09
N ARG A 10 39.75 -33.93 -35.97
CA ARG A 10 38.50 -34.41 -35.35
C ARG A 10 38.64 -34.22 -33.85
N ALA A 11 37.80 -33.36 -33.29
CA ALA A 11 37.57 -33.30 -31.86
C ALA A 11 37.17 -34.70 -31.36
N LEU A 12 37.85 -35.17 -30.33
CA LEU A 12 37.49 -36.35 -29.56
C LEU A 12 36.12 -36.09 -28.92
N VAL A 13 35.09 -36.68 -29.51
CA VAL A 13 33.79 -36.87 -28.88
C VAL A 13 34.00 -37.91 -27.78
N PRO A 14 33.73 -37.61 -26.50
CA PRO A 14 33.70 -38.65 -25.48
C PRO A 14 32.55 -39.61 -25.79
N GLU A 15 32.86 -40.91 -25.78
CA GLU A 15 31.92 -41.99 -26.06
C GLU A 15 30.64 -41.89 -25.23
N ASP A 16 29.52 -42.11 -25.93
CA ASP A 16 28.20 -42.32 -25.37
C ASP A 16 28.20 -43.51 -24.40
N HIS A 17 28.23 -43.21 -23.10
CA HIS A 17 27.65 -44.09 -22.09
C HIS A 17 26.15 -43.78 -21.94
N ALA A 18 25.40 -44.07 -23.00
CA ALA A 18 23.96 -44.22 -22.95
C ALA A 18 23.62 -45.65 -22.53
N SER A 19 23.69 -45.95 -21.22
CA SER A 19 23.08 -47.15 -20.65
C SER A 19 22.80 -47.01 -19.14
N ASN A 20 21.77 -46.25 -18.82
CA ASN A 20 20.68 -46.62 -17.91
C ASN A 20 19.93 -45.34 -17.58
N GLY A 21 18.63 -45.34 -17.88
CA GLY A 21 17.73 -44.34 -17.35
C GLY A 21 17.67 -44.51 -15.84
N ASP A 22 18.58 -43.85 -15.14
CA ASP A 22 18.42 -43.57 -13.72
C ASP A 22 17.19 -42.67 -13.63
N LYS A 23 16.04 -43.30 -13.35
CA LYS A 23 14.92 -42.61 -12.73
C LYS A 23 15.51 -41.99 -11.47
N GLU A 24 15.84 -40.71 -11.56
CA GLU A 24 16.13 -39.86 -10.41
C GLU A 24 15.05 -40.20 -9.37
N PRO A 25 15.42 -40.60 -8.14
CA PRO A 25 14.46 -41.05 -7.15
C PRO A 25 13.36 -39.98 -7.06
N ASP A 26 12.11 -40.41 -7.17
CA ASP A 26 10.95 -39.53 -7.12
C ASP A 26 10.84 -39.00 -5.69
N ASP A 27 11.65 -37.99 -5.38
CA ASP A 27 11.68 -37.30 -4.12
C ASP A 27 10.73 -36.09 -4.22
N PRO A 28 9.48 -36.23 -3.75
CA PRO A 28 8.48 -35.17 -3.85
C PRO A 28 8.83 -33.95 -2.98
N THR A 29 9.81 -34.10 -2.08
CA THR A 29 10.32 -33.00 -1.26
C THR A 29 11.44 -32.25 -1.95
N GLY A 30 12.04 -32.80 -3.02
CA GLY A 30 13.19 -32.21 -3.71
C GLY A 30 14.36 -31.92 -2.76
N GLY A 31 14.52 -32.74 -1.72
CA GLY A 31 15.50 -32.57 -0.65
C GLY A 31 15.20 -31.47 0.37
N LEU A 32 14.08 -30.74 0.26
CA LEU A 32 13.71 -29.68 1.19
C LEU A 32 13.02 -30.28 2.43
N CYS A 33 13.62 -30.10 3.60
CA CYS A 33 13.00 -30.43 4.88
C CYS A 33 12.47 -29.17 5.56
N ARG A 34 11.48 -29.33 6.45
CA ARG A 34 10.89 -28.24 7.25
C ARG A 34 10.35 -27.10 6.39
N PHE A 35 9.85 -27.45 5.21
CA PHE A 35 9.22 -26.48 4.34
C PHE A 35 7.96 -25.96 5.03
N GLU A 36 7.86 -24.65 5.16
CA GLU A 36 6.72 -23.98 5.79
C GLU A 36 6.48 -22.62 5.15
N ILE A 37 5.21 -22.32 4.89
CA ILE A 37 4.76 -21.00 4.45
C ILE A 37 4.51 -20.16 5.70
N ILE A 38 5.14 -18.98 5.76
CA ILE A 38 5.05 -18.06 6.88
C ILE A 38 3.87 -17.11 6.66
N SER A 39 2.78 -17.33 7.40
CA SER A 39 1.61 -16.46 7.42
C SER A 39 1.66 -15.38 8.50
N ASP A 40 2.43 -15.62 9.57
CA ASP A 40 2.49 -14.69 10.68
C ASP A 40 3.26 -13.43 10.28
N HIS A 41 2.72 -12.28 10.67
CA HIS A 41 3.31 -10.97 10.40
C HIS A 41 3.57 -10.64 8.91
N THR A 42 3.07 -11.44 7.95
CA THR A 42 3.13 -11.20 6.50
C THR A 42 1.84 -10.57 5.96
N ASP A 43 1.83 -10.07 4.72
CA ASP A 43 0.58 -9.64 4.06
C ASP A 43 -0.03 -10.86 3.36
N PRO A 44 -1.36 -10.99 3.25
CA PRO A 44 -2.01 -12.10 2.52
C PRO A 44 -1.58 -12.27 1.05
N GLY A 45 -1.01 -11.23 0.42
CA GLY A 45 -0.44 -11.29 -0.93
C GLY A 45 1.05 -11.65 -0.99
N ASP A 46 1.71 -11.75 0.17
CA ASP A 46 3.10 -12.19 0.28
C ASP A 46 3.15 -13.71 0.41
N LEU A 47 4.02 -14.33 -0.39
CA LEU A 47 4.41 -15.73 -0.26
C LEU A 47 5.85 -15.77 0.24
N LEU A 48 6.00 -15.86 1.56
CA LEU A 48 7.27 -16.07 2.25
C LEU A 48 7.30 -17.50 2.79
N ALA A 49 8.33 -18.26 2.46
CA ALA A 49 8.52 -19.61 2.96
C ALA A 49 9.90 -19.79 3.58
N ARG A 50 10.03 -20.81 4.42
CA ARG A 50 11.30 -21.29 4.97
C ARG A 50 11.52 -22.76 4.69
N SER A 51 12.77 -23.21 4.65
CA SER A 51 13.15 -24.63 4.63
C SER A 51 14.61 -24.84 5.04
N SER A 52 15.01 -26.10 5.15
CA SER A 52 16.42 -26.50 5.03
C SER A 52 16.95 -26.24 3.62
N ALA A 53 18.27 -26.30 3.46
CA ALA A 53 18.88 -26.44 2.15
C ALA A 53 18.52 -27.81 1.56
N PRO A 54 18.41 -27.92 0.23
CA PRO A 54 18.06 -29.17 -0.42
C PRO A 54 19.13 -30.23 -0.23
N TYR A 55 18.72 -31.43 0.18
CA TYR A 55 19.59 -32.58 0.49
C TYR A 55 20.64 -32.30 1.57
N TYR A 56 20.31 -31.42 2.52
CA TYR A 56 21.19 -31.13 3.65
C TYR A 56 21.40 -32.36 4.54
N PHE A 57 22.66 -32.72 4.77
CA PHE A 57 23.10 -33.84 5.60
C PHE A 57 24.13 -33.39 6.65
N GLY A 58 23.73 -32.46 7.52
CA GLY A 58 24.49 -32.09 8.72
C GLY A 58 25.66 -31.14 8.52
N THR A 59 26.00 -30.79 7.28
CA THR A 59 27.01 -29.76 6.96
C THR A 59 26.57 -28.92 5.77
N ASP A 60 26.80 -27.62 5.84
CA ASP A 60 26.42 -26.65 4.80
C ASP A 60 26.87 -27.05 3.38
N GLY A 61 27.99 -27.77 3.25
CA GLY A 61 28.54 -28.23 1.97
C GLY A 61 27.75 -29.33 1.28
N THR A 62 26.87 -30.04 2.00
CA THR A 62 26.09 -31.16 1.45
C THR A 62 24.93 -30.73 0.56
N GLN A 63 24.58 -29.44 0.54
CA GLN A 63 23.46 -28.96 -0.26
C GLN A 63 23.67 -29.24 -1.75
N ILE A 64 22.62 -29.70 -2.41
CA ILE A 64 22.59 -29.97 -3.86
C ILE A 64 21.23 -29.52 -4.39
N VAL A 65 21.21 -28.73 -5.46
CA VAL A 65 19.96 -28.38 -6.16
C VAL A 65 19.81 -29.33 -7.35
N THR A 66 18.81 -30.21 -7.30
CA THR A 66 18.50 -31.17 -8.37
C THR A 66 17.29 -30.72 -9.20
N PRO A 67 17.02 -31.33 -10.35
CA PRO A 67 15.73 -31.19 -11.04
C PRO A 67 14.51 -31.44 -10.13
N ALA A 68 14.58 -32.41 -9.20
CA ALA A 68 13.53 -32.63 -8.21
C ALA A 68 13.36 -31.42 -7.27
N THR A 69 14.45 -30.81 -6.80
CA THR A 69 14.42 -29.55 -6.04
C THR A 69 13.73 -28.44 -6.83
N VAL A 70 14.09 -28.26 -8.11
CA VAL A 70 13.50 -27.22 -8.97
C VAL A 70 12.00 -27.43 -9.16
N ARG A 71 11.55 -28.68 -9.42
CA ARG A 71 10.12 -29.02 -9.51
C ARG A 71 9.40 -28.66 -8.22
N CYS A 72 9.93 -29.13 -7.08
CA CYS A 72 9.38 -28.89 -5.75
C CYS A 72 9.20 -27.39 -5.45
N ILE A 73 10.20 -26.55 -5.78
CA ILE A 73 10.16 -25.09 -5.59
C ILE A 73 9.07 -24.46 -6.48
N ARG A 74 9.00 -24.84 -7.77
CA ARG A 74 8.04 -24.28 -8.73
C ARG A 74 6.60 -24.65 -8.41
N GLU A 75 6.33 -25.90 -8.04
CA GLU A 75 5.00 -26.39 -7.66
C GLU A 75 4.44 -25.63 -6.45
N ARG A 76 5.31 -25.11 -5.59
CA ARG A 76 4.96 -24.28 -4.43
C ARG A 76 4.86 -22.78 -4.76
N GLY A 77 4.94 -22.40 -6.03
CA GLY A 77 4.84 -21.01 -6.48
C GLY A 77 6.06 -20.14 -6.13
N ILE A 78 7.17 -20.74 -5.71
CA ILE A 78 8.38 -20.00 -5.36
C ILE A 78 9.12 -19.59 -6.63
N THR A 79 9.44 -18.30 -6.73
CA THR A 79 10.14 -17.68 -7.86
C THR A 79 11.50 -17.09 -7.47
N HIS A 80 11.79 -17.05 -6.17
CA HIS A 80 13.01 -16.48 -5.62
C HIS A 80 13.48 -17.25 -4.38
N VAL A 81 14.79 -17.38 -4.24
CA VAL A 81 15.45 -18.03 -3.10
C VAL A 81 16.47 -17.08 -2.47
N ILE A 82 16.40 -16.92 -1.15
CA ILE A 82 17.44 -16.30 -0.33
C ILE A 82 18.17 -17.41 0.42
N SER A 83 19.48 -17.56 0.16
CA SER A 83 20.29 -18.56 0.85
C SER A 83 21.24 -17.93 1.86
N LEU A 84 21.17 -18.41 3.10
CA LEU A 84 22.02 -18.05 4.23
C LEU A 84 23.07 -19.11 4.54
N ASN A 85 23.16 -20.14 3.69
CA ASN A 85 24.15 -21.20 3.82
C ASN A 85 25.56 -20.61 3.59
N SER A 86 26.57 -21.07 4.34
CA SER A 86 27.95 -20.58 4.19
C SER A 86 28.53 -20.82 2.79
N GLN A 87 27.98 -21.81 2.08
CA GLN A 87 28.31 -22.17 0.70
C GLN A 87 27.32 -21.56 -0.32
N ALA A 88 26.55 -20.53 0.04
CA ALA A 88 25.54 -19.92 -0.84
C ALA A 88 26.11 -19.39 -2.17
N LEU A 89 27.41 -19.10 -2.25
CA LEU A 89 28.07 -18.61 -3.47
C LEU A 89 28.46 -19.70 -4.48
N ARG A 90 28.17 -20.97 -4.18
CA ARG A 90 28.41 -22.10 -5.08
C ARG A 90 27.80 -21.88 -6.46
N ALA A 91 28.62 -22.03 -7.49
CA ALA A 91 28.25 -21.70 -8.87
C ALA A 91 27.17 -22.65 -9.42
N ASP A 92 27.25 -23.93 -9.10
CA ASP A 92 26.29 -24.96 -9.52
C ASP A 92 24.87 -24.63 -9.04
N ILE A 93 24.70 -24.22 -7.77
CA ILE A 93 23.40 -23.80 -7.23
C ILE A 93 22.86 -22.59 -7.99
N ARG A 94 23.70 -21.58 -8.21
CA ARG A 94 23.34 -20.35 -8.92
C ARG A 94 22.90 -20.65 -10.34
N PHE A 95 23.65 -21.47 -11.07
CA PHE A 95 23.34 -21.82 -12.46
C PHE A 95 22.08 -22.67 -12.57
N THR A 96 21.91 -23.67 -11.71
CA THR A 96 20.71 -24.53 -11.75
C THR A 96 19.43 -23.74 -11.48
N LEU A 97 19.43 -22.84 -10.48
CA LEU A 97 18.27 -21.99 -10.19
C LEU A 97 18.03 -20.95 -11.31
N ALA A 98 19.08 -20.33 -11.83
CA ALA A 98 18.98 -19.36 -12.93
C ALA A 98 18.42 -20.01 -14.22
N ASN A 99 18.90 -21.20 -14.58
CA ASN A 99 18.39 -21.96 -15.73
C ASN A 99 16.92 -22.37 -15.55
N ALA A 100 16.47 -22.48 -14.29
CA ALA A 100 15.08 -22.69 -13.95
C ALA A 100 14.25 -21.39 -13.83
N GLY A 101 14.81 -20.23 -14.14
CA GLY A 101 14.12 -18.94 -14.00
C GLY A 101 13.76 -18.59 -12.54
N ILE A 102 14.46 -19.19 -11.57
CA ILE A 102 14.29 -18.90 -10.14
C ILE A 102 15.38 -17.90 -9.77
N ALA A 103 14.96 -16.70 -9.32
CA ALA A 103 15.89 -15.69 -8.84
C ALA A 103 16.63 -16.18 -7.59
N TYR A 104 17.89 -15.80 -7.42
CA TYR A 104 18.70 -16.29 -6.31
C TYR A 104 19.55 -15.19 -5.67
N THR A 105 19.38 -15.01 -4.36
CA THR A 105 20.11 -14.04 -3.55
C THR A 105 21.00 -14.78 -2.54
N PRO A 106 22.30 -14.95 -2.83
CA PRO A 106 23.24 -15.58 -1.91
C PRO A 106 23.73 -14.60 -0.85
N ILE A 107 23.44 -14.89 0.42
CA ILE A 107 23.90 -14.13 1.59
C ILE A 107 24.70 -15.10 2.46
N PRO A 108 25.97 -15.38 2.14
CA PRO A 108 26.74 -16.39 2.84
C PRO A 108 26.96 -15.96 4.30
N VAL A 109 26.34 -16.69 5.23
CA VAL A 109 26.56 -16.52 6.67
C VAL A 109 27.26 -17.77 7.16
N GLN A 110 28.43 -17.59 7.79
CA GLN A 110 29.18 -18.70 8.36
C GLN A 110 28.32 -19.47 9.35
N ASP A 111 28.50 -20.80 9.45
CA ASP A 111 27.68 -21.60 10.34
C ASP A 111 27.83 -21.11 11.80
N TYR A 112 26.73 -21.16 12.56
CA TYR A 112 26.58 -20.60 13.91
C TYR A 112 26.79 -19.08 14.07
N HIS A 113 27.03 -18.35 12.99
CA HIS A 113 27.09 -16.88 13.02
C HIS A 113 25.73 -16.28 12.66
N GLU A 114 25.48 -15.07 13.17
CA GLU A 114 24.30 -14.28 12.85
C GLU A 114 24.44 -13.53 11.51
N PRO A 115 23.36 -13.37 10.74
CA PRO A 115 23.32 -12.37 9.68
C PRO A 115 23.51 -10.96 10.26
N THR A 116 24.26 -10.11 9.55
CA THR A 116 24.50 -8.73 9.95
C THR A 116 23.34 -7.80 9.59
N GLN A 117 23.37 -6.55 10.08
CA GLN A 117 22.44 -5.50 9.65
C GLN A 117 22.46 -5.24 8.13
N ALA A 118 23.61 -5.46 7.48
CA ALA A 118 23.72 -5.35 6.03
C ALA A 118 23.05 -6.53 5.31
N ASP A 119 23.19 -7.73 5.88
CA ASP A 119 22.54 -8.94 5.37
C ASP A 119 21.02 -8.86 5.47
N PHE A 120 20.49 -8.38 6.60
CA PHE A 120 19.05 -8.13 6.76
C PHE A 120 18.52 -7.17 5.69
N ARG A 121 19.24 -6.07 5.44
CA ARG A 121 18.87 -5.09 4.41
C ARG A 121 18.88 -5.70 3.02
N ARG A 122 19.90 -6.48 2.69
CA ARG A 122 20.02 -7.16 1.40
C ARG A 122 18.91 -8.20 1.20
N GLY A 123 18.61 -8.98 2.24
CA GLY A 123 17.50 -9.94 2.23
C GLY A 123 16.17 -9.22 2.02
N TRP A 124 15.95 -8.10 2.71
CA TRP A 124 14.75 -7.27 2.57
C TRP A 124 14.58 -6.69 1.16
N GLU A 125 15.63 -6.10 0.60
CA GLU A 125 15.60 -5.53 -0.74
C GLU A 125 15.29 -6.58 -1.81
N ALA A 126 15.88 -7.78 -1.68
CA ALA A 126 15.59 -8.90 -2.57
C ALA A 126 14.16 -9.42 -2.39
N PHE A 127 13.71 -9.61 -1.15
CA PHE A 127 12.35 -10.05 -0.85
C PHE A 127 11.29 -9.08 -1.42
N ARG A 128 11.49 -7.76 -1.29
CA ARG A 128 10.55 -6.75 -1.85
C ARG A 128 10.33 -6.90 -3.35
N GLN A 129 11.36 -7.32 -4.09
CA GLN A 129 11.26 -7.54 -5.54
C GLN A 129 10.54 -8.85 -5.89
N HIS A 130 10.44 -9.78 -4.94
CA HIS A 130 9.93 -11.13 -5.13
C HIS A 130 8.89 -11.55 -4.06
N ARG A 131 8.07 -10.60 -3.61
CA ARG A 131 7.07 -10.79 -2.55
C ARG A 131 6.12 -11.96 -2.79
N ARG A 132 5.84 -12.29 -4.05
CA ARG A 132 4.89 -13.34 -4.45
C ARG A 132 5.44 -14.76 -4.48
N GLY A 133 6.69 -14.98 -4.03
CA GLY A 133 7.23 -16.33 -3.91
C GLY A 133 8.70 -16.34 -3.55
N THR A 134 9.03 -16.01 -2.31
CA THR A 134 10.39 -16.08 -1.77
C THR A 134 10.52 -17.20 -0.75
N LEU A 135 11.52 -18.06 -0.96
CA LEU A 135 11.95 -19.08 -0.01
C LEU A 135 13.27 -18.67 0.64
N VAL A 136 13.34 -18.78 1.97
CA VAL A 136 14.57 -18.55 2.74
C VAL A 136 15.10 -19.88 3.27
N TRP A 137 16.38 -20.18 3.06
CA TRP A 137 17.00 -21.36 3.65
C TRP A 137 18.42 -21.11 4.17
N CYS A 138 18.85 -21.98 5.08
CA CYS A 138 20.24 -22.18 5.51
C CYS A 138 20.52 -23.69 5.43
N GLY A 139 21.56 -24.24 6.07
CA GLY A 139 21.75 -25.69 6.14
C GLY A 139 20.52 -26.43 6.69
N PHE A 140 20.26 -26.30 7.99
CA PHE A 140 19.19 -27.05 8.67
C PHE A 140 17.77 -26.46 8.51
N GLY A 141 17.67 -25.16 8.22
CA GLY A 141 16.40 -24.42 8.13
C GLY A 141 15.98 -23.70 9.41
N HIS A 142 16.78 -23.76 10.48
CA HIS A 142 16.62 -22.98 11.72
C HIS A 142 17.81 -22.03 11.90
N GLY A 143 17.89 -21.35 13.05
CA GLY A 143 19.00 -20.45 13.38
C GLY A 143 19.03 -19.28 12.41
N ARG A 144 19.99 -19.30 11.46
CA ARG A 144 20.15 -18.32 10.38
C ARG A 144 18.84 -18.08 9.60
N THR A 145 18.15 -19.15 9.18
CA THR A 145 16.86 -19.03 8.47
C THR A 145 15.82 -18.32 9.34
N GLY A 146 15.69 -18.75 10.60
CA GLY A 146 14.77 -18.15 11.56
C GLY A 146 15.06 -16.67 11.82
N THR A 147 16.34 -16.33 11.93
CA THR A 147 16.80 -14.94 12.10
C THR A 147 16.40 -14.09 10.89
N MET A 148 16.65 -14.54 9.67
CA MET A 148 16.27 -13.77 8.48
C MET A 148 14.76 -13.66 8.30
N ILE A 149 13.99 -14.74 8.54
CA ILE A 149 12.52 -14.68 8.52
C ILE A 149 12.01 -13.63 9.51
N THR A 150 12.54 -13.62 10.73
CA THR A 150 12.18 -12.61 11.74
C THR A 150 12.52 -11.20 11.28
N ALA A 151 13.71 -10.99 10.70
CA ALA A 151 14.12 -9.69 10.15
C ALA A 151 13.20 -9.22 9.01
N LEU A 152 12.80 -10.12 8.11
CA LEU A 152 11.85 -9.81 7.04
C LEU A 152 10.48 -9.43 7.60
N GLN A 153 9.98 -10.16 8.59
CA GLN A 153 8.72 -9.80 9.26
C GLN A 153 8.83 -8.44 10.00
N MET A 154 9.97 -8.13 10.63
CA MET A 154 10.23 -6.80 11.22
C MET A 154 10.13 -5.70 10.18
N TYR A 155 10.79 -5.87 9.03
CA TYR A 155 10.70 -4.91 7.91
C TYR A 155 9.29 -4.79 7.36
N LEU A 156 8.58 -5.91 7.18
CA LEU A 156 7.19 -5.94 6.75
C LEU A 156 6.32 -5.09 7.68
N GLN A 157 6.37 -5.35 8.99
CA GLN A 157 5.63 -4.57 10.00
C GLN A 157 6.00 -3.08 9.95
N HIS A 158 7.30 -2.76 9.88
CA HIS A 158 7.78 -1.39 9.82
C HIS A 158 7.32 -0.68 8.53
N GLU A 159 7.29 -1.35 7.38
CA GLU A 159 6.71 -0.83 6.13
C GLU A 159 5.21 -0.54 6.28
N ARG A 160 4.52 -1.20 7.22
CA ARG A 160 3.12 -0.90 7.60
C ARG A 160 2.97 0.27 8.57
N GLY A 161 4.07 0.91 8.97
CA GLY A 161 4.07 1.86 10.08
C GLY A 161 3.57 1.22 11.37
N ARG A 162 3.82 -0.09 11.53
CA ARG A 162 3.63 -0.83 12.77
C ARG A 162 5.00 -1.07 13.37
N VAL A 163 5.14 -0.77 14.64
CA VAL A 163 6.33 -1.13 15.39
C VAL A 163 5.94 -2.29 16.27
N GLY A 164 6.13 -3.50 15.76
CA GLY A 164 5.94 -4.71 16.54
C GLY A 164 6.89 -4.69 17.74
N HIS A 165 6.44 -5.19 18.88
CA HIS A 165 7.35 -5.51 19.98
C HIS A 165 7.81 -6.95 19.79
N TRP A 166 9.08 -7.12 19.44
CA TRP A 166 9.66 -8.44 19.25
C TRP A 166 10.22 -8.94 20.57
N ASN A 167 9.96 -10.20 20.89
CA ASN A 167 10.34 -10.80 22.16
C ASN A 167 10.78 -12.25 21.96
N ASP A 168 11.30 -12.84 23.03
CA ASP A 168 11.81 -14.20 23.03
C ASP A 168 10.82 -15.26 22.54
N ASN A 169 9.51 -15.07 22.75
CA ASN A 169 8.50 -16.02 22.26
C ASN A 169 8.43 -15.99 20.72
N LEU A 170 8.44 -14.80 20.13
CA LEU A 170 8.44 -14.62 18.67
C LEU A 170 9.75 -15.14 18.04
N TYR A 171 10.89 -14.90 18.71
CA TYR A 171 12.17 -15.45 18.28
C TYR A 171 12.18 -16.98 18.29
N ARG A 172 11.63 -17.62 19.34
CA ARG A 172 11.50 -19.07 19.41
C ARG A 172 10.53 -19.64 18.37
N ALA A 173 9.42 -18.97 18.12
CA ALA A 173 8.44 -19.38 17.09
C ALA A 173 9.10 -19.45 15.70
N ASN A 174 9.99 -18.50 15.41
CA ASN A 174 10.78 -18.51 14.18
C ASN A 174 12.03 -19.40 14.22
N HIS A 175 12.27 -20.15 15.31
CA HIS A 175 13.46 -20.99 15.50
C HIS A 175 14.78 -20.23 15.45
N VAL A 176 14.83 -19.03 16.05
CA VAL A 176 16.08 -18.32 16.35
C VAL A 176 16.79 -19.01 17.52
N GLU A 177 18.04 -19.42 17.31
CA GLU A 177 18.73 -20.39 18.18
C GLU A 177 19.64 -19.73 19.21
N THR A 178 20.43 -18.73 18.80
CA THR A 178 21.53 -18.21 19.64
C THR A 178 21.23 -16.82 20.23
N PRO A 179 21.83 -16.47 21.38
CA PRO A 179 21.78 -15.10 21.91
C PRO A 179 22.38 -14.05 20.96
N SER A 180 23.36 -14.40 20.13
CA SER A 180 23.94 -13.48 19.15
C SER A 180 22.96 -13.14 18.03
N GLN A 181 22.23 -14.13 17.51
CA GLN A 181 21.16 -13.93 16.55
C GLN A 181 20.05 -13.04 17.12
N ARG A 182 19.64 -13.24 18.38
CA ARG A 182 18.65 -12.39 19.04
C ARG A 182 19.13 -10.94 19.19
N ARG A 183 20.37 -10.72 19.63
CA ARG A 183 20.96 -9.37 19.71
C ARG A 183 20.96 -8.67 18.36
N SER A 184 21.31 -9.37 17.28
CA SER A 184 21.26 -8.77 15.92
C SER A 184 19.85 -8.34 15.51
N LEU A 185 18.82 -9.07 15.93
CA LEU A 185 17.42 -8.72 15.70
C LEU A 185 16.97 -7.54 16.59
N ASP A 186 17.40 -7.50 17.85
CA ASP A 186 17.12 -6.38 18.74
C ASP A 186 17.76 -5.07 18.22
N GLU A 187 18.99 -5.15 17.69
CA GLU A 187 19.66 -4.05 17.00
C GLU A 187 18.88 -3.61 15.74
N LEU A 188 18.36 -4.57 14.97
CA LEU A 188 17.53 -4.26 13.81
C LEU A 188 16.26 -3.52 14.23
N GLU A 189 15.54 -4.03 15.24
CA GLU A 189 14.34 -3.38 15.78
C GLU A 189 14.63 -1.95 16.26
N ALA A 190 15.70 -1.78 17.04
CA ALA A 190 16.14 -0.47 17.52
C ALA A 190 16.47 0.48 16.35
N SER A 191 17.14 -0.03 15.31
CA SER A 191 17.48 0.76 14.12
C SER A 191 16.22 1.23 13.38
N LEU A 192 15.21 0.36 13.24
CA LEU A 192 13.92 0.67 12.60
C LEU A 192 13.14 1.70 13.42
N ARG A 193 13.06 1.52 14.75
CA ARG A 193 12.48 2.50 15.68
C ARG A 193 13.14 3.86 15.59
N SER A 194 14.47 3.90 15.62
CA SER A 194 15.22 5.16 15.53
C SER A 194 15.02 5.88 14.19
N ARG A 195 14.88 5.12 13.10
CA ARG A 195 14.63 5.65 11.77
C ARG A 195 13.23 6.24 11.70
N GLU A 196 12.23 5.55 12.26
CA GLU A 196 10.87 6.08 12.34
C GLU A 196 10.82 7.34 13.22
N GLN A 197 11.44 7.33 14.40
CA GLN A 197 11.52 8.50 15.27
C GLN A 197 12.22 9.68 14.59
N ARG A 198 13.34 9.43 13.89
CA ARG A 198 14.00 10.45 13.08
C ARG A 198 13.06 10.97 11.99
N LEU A 199 12.42 10.10 11.21
CA LEU A 199 11.48 10.53 10.17
C LEU A 199 10.29 11.33 10.75
N ARG A 200 9.83 10.99 11.96
CA ARG A 200 8.82 11.78 12.69
C ARG A 200 9.37 13.14 13.14
N PHE A 201 10.59 13.18 13.65
CA PHE A 201 11.28 14.42 14.06
C PHE A 201 11.56 15.34 12.87
N TRP A 202 12.03 14.79 11.74
CA TRP A 202 12.25 15.55 10.49
C TRP A 202 10.95 15.92 9.77
N GLY A 203 9.85 15.23 10.05
CA GLY A 203 8.51 15.48 9.49
C GLY A 203 7.68 16.50 10.29
N GLN A 204 8.11 16.88 11.49
CA GLN A 204 7.55 18.00 12.25
C GLN A 204 8.38 19.25 11.97
N ASP A 205 7.95 20.14 11.08
CA ASP A 205 8.31 21.58 10.95
C ASP A 205 9.77 22.09 11.14
N VAL A 206 10.79 21.24 11.18
CA VAL A 206 12.17 21.66 11.48
C VAL A 206 12.86 22.36 10.29
N PHE A 207 12.31 22.28 9.07
CA PHE A 207 12.79 23.07 7.93
C PHE A 207 12.29 24.52 7.91
N GLY A 208 11.29 24.85 8.74
CA GLY A 208 10.82 26.23 8.91
C GLY A 208 11.77 27.08 9.76
N GLU A 209 12.44 26.46 10.74
CA GLU A 209 13.17 27.19 11.80
C GLU A 209 14.69 26.94 11.87
N LEU A 210 15.24 25.91 11.22
CA LEU A 210 16.70 25.73 11.22
C LEU A 210 17.40 26.70 10.27
N SER A 211 18.43 27.38 10.78
CA SER A 211 19.36 28.11 9.92
C SER A 211 20.04 27.14 8.95
N CYS A 212 20.36 27.64 7.76
CA CYS A 212 20.87 26.79 6.70
C CYS A 212 22.20 26.09 7.06
N ALA A 213 23.01 26.77 7.87
CA ALA A 213 24.22 26.23 8.48
C ALA A 213 23.94 25.00 9.36
N ALA A 214 22.88 25.05 10.19
CA ALA A 214 22.50 23.95 11.08
C ALA A 214 21.98 22.73 10.31
N ALA A 215 21.22 22.94 9.23
CA ALA A 215 20.73 21.87 8.37
C ALA A 215 21.87 21.19 7.60
N VAL A 216 22.82 21.97 7.07
CA VAL A 216 24.01 21.45 6.38
C VAL A 216 24.96 20.74 7.35
N ALA A 217 25.19 21.29 8.54
CA ALA A 217 25.99 20.65 9.58
C ALA A 217 25.38 19.31 10.03
N ALA A 218 24.06 19.24 10.24
CA ALA A 218 23.36 18.01 10.61
C ALA A 218 23.40 16.92 9.50
N MET A 219 23.29 17.34 8.23
CA MET A 219 23.47 16.42 7.09
C MET A 219 24.92 15.95 6.96
N SER A 220 25.90 16.83 7.23
CA SER A 220 27.33 16.50 7.17
C SER A 220 27.74 15.51 8.26
N ILE A 221 27.18 15.64 9.47
CA ILE A 221 27.35 14.66 10.56
C ILE A 221 26.77 13.29 10.18
N SER A 222 25.67 13.26 9.42
CA SER A 222 25.04 12.00 8.96
C SER A 222 25.76 11.34 7.77
N ILE A 223 26.59 12.09 7.02
CA ILE A 223 27.31 11.62 5.83
C ILE A 223 28.79 11.31 6.13
N ASN A 224 29.32 11.67 7.29
CA ASN A 224 30.69 11.37 7.70
C ASN A 224 30.90 9.88 8.05
N LYS A 225 30.91 9.06 7.01
CA LYS A 225 31.59 7.76 6.94
C LYS A 225 32.70 7.75 5.87
N PHE A 226 33.03 8.89 5.27
CA PHE A 226 34.19 9.04 4.39
C PHE A 226 35.13 10.10 4.95
N GLY A 227 36.20 9.65 5.59
CA GLY A 227 37.17 10.50 6.26
C GLY A 227 37.77 11.56 5.33
N ARG A 228 37.59 12.83 5.70
CA ARG A 228 38.51 13.91 5.34
C ARG A 228 38.68 14.85 6.53
N SER A 229 39.96 15.18 6.75
CA SER A 229 40.50 16.06 7.78
C SER A 229 39.82 17.43 7.77
N LEU A 230 39.40 17.89 8.96
CA LEU A 230 38.94 19.25 9.21
C LEU A 230 40.15 20.20 9.24
N SER A 231 40.46 20.76 8.08
CA SER A 231 41.09 22.07 7.99
C SER A 231 40.31 22.87 6.94
N GLU A 232 39.36 23.68 7.41
CA GLU A 232 38.58 24.56 6.54
C GLU A 232 39.35 25.88 6.29
N PRO A 233 39.40 26.36 5.04
CA PRO A 233 39.46 27.79 4.79
C PRO A 233 38.06 28.39 4.98
N LYS A 234 37.99 29.57 5.64
CA LYS A 234 36.75 30.35 5.85
C LYS A 234 35.99 30.52 4.52
N ARG A 235 34.88 29.79 4.34
CA ARG A 235 33.99 29.97 3.20
C ARG A 235 33.17 31.25 3.37
N SER A 236 32.91 31.94 2.27
CA SER A 236 32.11 33.16 2.29
C SER A 236 30.62 32.83 2.49
N ALA A 237 29.85 33.75 3.07
CA ALA A 237 28.40 33.58 3.24
C ALA A 237 27.67 33.33 1.90
N ALA A 238 28.21 33.81 0.78
CA ALA A 238 27.67 33.57 -0.55
C ALA A 238 27.84 32.11 -1.00
N ASP A 239 28.97 31.47 -0.67
CA ASP A 239 29.22 30.06 -0.98
C ASP A 239 28.27 29.15 -0.17
N GLU A 240 27.98 29.53 1.06
CA GLU A 240 27.06 28.81 1.95
C GLU A 240 25.61 28.88 1.44
N ILE A 241 25.18 30.04 0.92
CA ILE A 241 23.85 30.22 0.30
C ILE A 241 23.69 29.38 -0.98
N GLU A 242 24.71 29.31 -1.84
CA GLU A 242 24.64 28.50 -3.07
C GLU A 242 24.70 27.00 -2.77
N LEU A 243 25.48 26.57 -1.78
CA LEU A 243 25.48 25.18 -1.31
C LEU A 243 24.10 24.79 -0.75
N CYS A 244 23.49 25.69 0.00
CA CYS A 244 22.14 25.54 0.54
C CYS A 244 21.07 25.47 -0.55
N ARG A 245 21.18 26.31 -1.58
CA ARG A 245 20.27 26.27 -2.74
C ARG A 245 20.41 24.94 -3.48
N ARG A 246 21.63 24.42 -3.65
CA ARG A 246 21.88 23.09 -4.21
C ARG A 246 21.33 21.99 -3.30
N ALA A 247 21.54 22.06 -1.99
CA ALA A 247 21.04 21.08 -1.04
C ALA A 247 19.51 21.05 -1.01
N ARG A 248 18.82 22.20 -1.00
CA ARG A 248 17.36 22.29 -1.16
C ARG A 248 16.90 21.73 -2.51
N LYS A 249 17.63 22.02 -3.60
CA LYS A 249 17.31 21.48 -4.93
C LYS A 249 17.53 19.97 -5.02
N THR A 250 18.48 19.41 -4.28
CA THR A 250 18.74 17.96 -4.21
C THR A 250 17.78 17.26 -3.26
N ALA A 251 17.43 17.86 -2.12
CA ALA A 251 16.43 17.36 -1.17
C ALA A 251 15.01 17.41 -1.76
N GLY A 252 14.65 18.48 -2.47
CA GLY A 252 13.39 18.61 -3.20
C GLY A 252 13.31 17.72 -4.45
N LYS A 253 14.44 17.25 -4.98
CA LYS A 253 14.50 16.24 -6.04
C LYS A 253 14.54 14.79 -5.51
N GLY A 254 14.70 14.61 -4.20
CA GLY A 254 14.76 13.31 -3.52
C GLY A 254 13.48 12.90 -2.79
N LEU A 255 12.47 13.78 -2.70
CA LEU A 255 11.09 13.37 -2.41
C LEU A 255 10.52 12.74 -3.68
N ASP A 256 10.75 11.43 -3.78
CA ASP A 256 10.21 10.57 -4.81
C ASP A 256 8.72 10.88 -5.00
N ARG A 257 8.31 11.18 -6.24
CA ARG A 257 6.89 11.38 -6.63
C ARG A 257 6.01 10.15 -6.33
N ASN A 258 6.61 9.07 -5.83
CA ASN A 258 5.96 7.84 -5.40
C ASN A 258 5.70 7.75 -3.87
N THR A 259 6.12 8.72 -3.06
CA THR A 259 5.82 8.71 -1.62
C THR A 259 4.52 9.47 -1.37
N PRO A 260 3.48 8.84 -0.76
CA PRO A 260 2.24 9.54 -0.46
C PRO A 260 2.50 10.70 0.51
N PRO A 261 1.67 11.76 0.49
CA PRO A 261 1.87 12.92 1.35
C PRO A 261 1.91 12.59 2.85
N CYS A 262 1.23 11.50 3.25
CA CYS A 262 1.36 10.92 4.57
C CYS A 262 1.06 9.41 4.56
N ASN A 263 1.48 8.71 5.62
CA ASN A 263 1.32 7.25 5.67
C ASN A 263 -0.06 6.80 6.17
N LYS A 264 -0.72 7.60 7.01
CA LYS A 264 -2.00 7.28 7.67
C LYS A 264 -2.95 8.47 7.69
N LEU A 265 -4.24 8.19 7.58
CA LEU A 265 -5.33 9.14 7.70
C LEU A 265 -6.07 8.94 9.02
N LYS A 266 -6.38 10.04 9.72
CA LYS A 266 -7.25 10.09 10.91
C LYS A 266 -8.70 10.43 10.59
N LYS A 267 -8.95 11.02 9.43
CA LYS A 267 -10.29 11.31 8.90
C LYS A 267 -10.31 11.02 7.41
N LEU A 268 -11.42 10.51 6.92
CA LEU A 268 -11.70 10.31 5.50
C LEU A 268 -13.13 10.78 5.23
N ARG A 269 -13.32 11.47 4.10
CA ARG A 269 -14.60 11.96 3.61
C ARG A 269 -14.76 11.58 2.15
N VAL A 270 -15.98 11.26 1.75
CA VAL A 270 -16.37 10.96 0.38
C VAL A 270 -17.25 12.09 -0.13
N GLY A 271 -16.81 12.75 -1.20
CA GLY A 271 -17.62 13.66 -2.00
C GLY A 271 -18.25 12.84 -3.13
N PHE A 272 -19.57 12.90 -3.25
CA PHE A 272 -20.33 12.20 -4.27
C PHE A 272 -21.22 13.20 -4.99
N GLN A 273 -21.24 13.11 -6.33
CA GLN A 273 -21.97 14.03 -7.17
C GLN A 273 -22.72 13.29 -8.28
N LEU A 274 -24.03 13.53 -8.36
CA LEU A 274 -24.86 13.14 -9.50
C LEU A 274 -24.90 14.26 -10.53
N SER A 275 -24.99 13.88 -11.79
CA SER A 275 -25.21 14.82 -12.88
C SER A 275 -26.51 15.59 -12.68
N ASN A 276 -26.56 16.82 -13.19
CA ASN A 276 -27.75 17.66 -13.16
C ASN A 276 -28.63 17.49 -14.42
N ASN A 277 -28.36 16.46 -15.23
CA ASN A 277 -29.18 16.13 -16.39
C ASN A 277 -30.56 15.63 -15.96
N ASN A 278 -31.54 15.75 -16.87
CA ASN A 278 -32.86 15.16 -16.66
C ASN A 278 -32.69 13.64 -16.44
N TRP A 279 -33.35 13.11 -15.41
CA TRP A 279 -33.32 11.68 -15.04
C TRP A 279 -31.96 11.16 -14.55
N ALA A 280 -31.07 12.03 -14.07
CA ALA A 280 -29.79 11.61 -13.50
C ALA A 280 -29.88 11.15 -12.02
N GLY A 281 -31.00 11.41 -11.34
CA GLY A 281 -31.29 10.90 -10.00
C GLY A 281 -31.72 9.43 -10.00
N THR A 282 -31.89 8.85 -8.81
CA THR A 282 -32.39 7.47 -8.65
C THR A 282 -33.32 7.34 -7.45
N TYR A 283 -34.18 6.31 -7.49
CA TYR A 283 -34.98 5.87 -6.36
C TYR A 283 -34.27 4.82 -5.48
N ASP A 284 -33.01 4.52 -5.78
CA ASP A 284 -32.20 3.55 -5.07
C ASP A 284 -31.41 4.19 -3.91
N LEU A 285 -30.96 3.34 -2.98
CA LEU A 285 -30.04 3.76 -1.92
C LEU A 285 -28.60 3.58 -2.40
N ILE A 286 -27.84 4.67 -2.42
CA ILE A 286 -26.45 4.67 -2.86
C ILE A 286 -25.52 4.61 -1.66
N SER A 287 -24.56 3.70 -1.71
CA SER A 287 -23.53 3.55 -0.68
C SER A 287 -22.14 3.34 -1.27
N VAL A 288 -21.11 3.66 -0.49
CA VAL A 288 -19.72 3.50 -0.89
C VAL A 288 -19.02 2.55 0.07
N ALA A 289 -18.18 1.68 -0.46
CA ALA A 289 -17.32 0.81 0.33
C ALA A 289 -15.85 0.99 -0.07
N PHE A 290 -14.96 0.65 0.85
CA PHE A 290 -13.52 0.67 0.63
C PHE A 290 -12.97 -0.73 0.81
N ALA A 291 -11.98 -1.09 0.01
CA ALA A 291 -11.28 -2.36 0.13
C ALA A 291 -9.77 -2.18 -0.06
N SER A 292 -9.02 -3.02 0.66
CA SER A 292 -7.59 -3.22 0.47
C SER A 292 -7.30 -4.26 -0.63
N GLU A 293 -6.04 -4.39 -1.04
CA GLU A 293 -5.62 -5.45 -1.98
C GLU A 293 -5.80 -6.86 -1.40
N THR A 294 -5.88 -6.96 -0.07
CA THR A 294 -6.08 -8.21 0.69
C THR A 294 -7.55 -8.47 1.00
N ASP A 295 -8.41 -7.46 0.83
CA ASP A 295 -9.87 -7.56 0.89
C ASP A 295 -10.41 -8.02 -0.47
N THR A 296 -9.97 -9.19 -0.93
CA THR A 296 -10.59 -9.81 -2.10
C THR A 296 -11.97 -10.34 -1.70
N ILE A 297 -13.01 -9.55 -2.03
CA ILE A 297 -14.32 -10.02 -2.50
C ILE A 297 -14.93 -11.13 -1.62
N LYS A 298 -15.23 -10.82 -0.34
CA LYS A 298 -16.09 -11.65 0.52
C LYS A 298 -17.40 -10.95 0.93
N GLY A 299 -17.90 -10.06 0.09
CA GLY A 299 -19.32 -9.65 0.07
C GLY A 299 -19.88 -8.87 1.27
N GLN A 300 -19.09 -8.64 2.33
CA GLN A 300 -19.52 -7.89 3.52
C GLN A 300 -18.46 -6.84 3.88
N HIS A 301 -18.38 -5.78 3.08
CA HIS A 301 -17.73 -4.55 3.51
C HIS A 301 -18.76 -3.69 4.21
N GLU A 302 -18.40 -3.15 5.38
CA GLU A 302 -19.15 -2.06 5.98
C GLU A 302 -19.22 -0.90 4.97
N ARG A 303 -20.41 -0.35 4.79
CA ARG A 303 -20.68 0.65 3.75
C ARG A 303 -21.01 2.00 4.39
N VAL A 304 -20.63 3.05 3.68
CA VAL A 304 -21.01 4.43 3.98
C VAL A 304 -22.22 4.75 3.13
N THR A 305 -23.40 4.89 3.74
CA THR A 305 -24.59 5.37 3.03
C THR A 305 -24.35 6.81 2.57
N VAL A 306 -24.41 7.03 1.27
CA VAL A 306 -24.22 8.33 0.64
C VAL A 306 -25.54 9.09 0.62
N ALA A 307 -26.57 8.49 0.05
CA ALA A 307 -27.89 9.08 -0.05
C ALA A 307 -28.94 7.99 -0.27
N ASP A 308 -30.16 8.29 0.16
CA ASP A 308 -31.35 7.50 -0.10
C ASP A 308 -32.20 8.27 -1.10
N MET A 309 -32.54 7.65 -2.23
CA MET A 309 -33.31 8.25 -3.33
C MET A 309 -32.77 9.62 -3.79
N PRO A 310 -31.48 9.74 -4.14
CA PRO A 310 -30.86 11.02 -4.46
C PRO A 310 -31.44 11.66 -5.73
N PRO A 311 -31.83 12.94 -5.69
CA PRO A 311 -32.26 13.66 -6.88
C PRO A 311 -31.08 13.98 -7.82
N ALA A 312 -31.38 14.29 -9.08
CA ALA A 312 -30.40 14.83 -10.02
C ALA A 312 -29.72 16.09 -9.44
N GLY A 313 -28.44 16.26 -9.74
CA GLY A 313 -27.62 17.38 -9.26
C GLY A 313 -27.20 17.29 -7.79
N LEU A 314 -27.53 16.20 -7.07
CA LEU A 314 -27.09 16.01 -5.70
C LEU A 314 -25.55 16.08 -5.62
N HIS A 315 -25.04 16.93 -4.74
CA HIS A 315 -23.63 16.99 -4.37
C HIS A 315 -23.51 16.95 -2.85
N VAL A 316 -22.93 15.88 -2.31
CA VAL A 316 -22.84 15.67 -0.86
C VAL A 316 -21.46 15.19 -0.43
N TRP A 317 -21.04 15.62 0.76
CA TRP A 317 -19.88 15.07 1.46
C TRP A 317 -20.32 14.23 2.65
N LYS A 318 -19.83 12.98 2.74
CA LYS A 318 -20.06 12.08 3.86
C LYS A 318 -18.77 11.77 4.59
N ASP A 319 -18.82 11.87 5.91
CA ASP A 319 -17.72 11.45 6.78
C ASP A 319 -17.73 9.93 6.89
N VAL A 320 -16.54 9.33 6.78
CA VAL A 320 -16.33 7.90 6.94
C VAL A 320 -16.05 7.61 8.41
N ASP A 321 -16.88 6.79 9.04
CA ASP A 321 -16.58 6.27 10.38
C ASP A 321 -15.39 5.30 10.29
N MET A 322 -14.21 5.81 10.63
CA MET A 322 -12.96 5.07 10.48
C MET A 322 -12.99 3.74 11.26
N LYS A 323 -13.55 3.74 12.47
CA LYS A 323 -13.58 2.56 13.33
C LYS A 323 -14.58 1.54 12.82
N LYS A 324 -15.74 1.98 12.35
CA LYS A 324 -16.76 1.10 11.76
C LYS A 324 -16.26 0.48 10.45
N ILE A 325 -15.71 1.29 9.54
CA ILE A 325 -15.33 0.84 8.20
C ILE A 325 -14.01 0.06 8.20
N PHE A 326 -12.99 0.52 8.94
CA PHE A 326 -11.63 -0.04 8.90
C PHE A 326 -11.23 -0.79 10.18
N GLY A 327 -12.12 -0.90 11.17
CA GLY A 327 -11.81 -1.50 12.47
C GLY A 327 -10.81 -0.69 13.32
N SER A 328 -10.40 0.49 12.86
CA SER A 328 -9.32 1.30 13.45
C SER A 328 -9.64 2.79 13.34
N PRO A 329 -9.30 3.63 14.34
CA PRO A 329 -9.45 5.08 14.24
C PRO A 329 -8.54 5.73 13.17
N HIS A 330 -7.59 4.96 12.62
CA HIS A 330 -6.68 5.41 11.56
C HIS A 330 -6.55 4.34 10.47
N VAL A 331 -6.48 4.74 9.21
CA VAL A 331 -6.24 3.85 8.07
C VAL A 331 -4.93 4.21 7.38
N ALA A 332 -4.14 3.22 6.96
CA ALA A 332 -2.96 3.51 6.15
C ALA A 332 -3.39 3.85 4.72
N MET A 333 -2.81 4.88 4.10
CA MET A 333 -3.16 5.27 2.73
C MET A 333 -3.00 4.13 1.72
N ARG A 334 -2.03 3.25 1.97
CA ARG A 334 -1.76 2.08 1.14
C ARG A 334 -2.83 0.99 1.24
N ASP A 335 -3.67 1.01 2.28
CA ASP A 335 -4.76 0.06 2.48
C ASP A 335 -6.06 0.56 1.80
N LEU A 336 -6.10 1.84 1.38
CA LEU A 336 -7.18 2.42 0.56
C LEU A 336 -6.90 2.17 -0.93
N ARG A 337 -7.13 0.93 -1.39
CA ARG A 337 -6.81 0.50 -2.76
C ARG A 337 -7.99 0.54 -3.70
N TYR A 338 -9.18 0.30 -3.20
CA TYR A 338 -10.39 0.31 -4.01
C TYR A 338 -11.47 1.11 -3.32
N VAL A 339 -12.23 1.84 -4.14
CA VAL A 339 -13.49 2.45 -3.76
C VAL A 339 -14.56 1.88 -4.68
N GLY A 340 -15.60 1.32 -4.08
CA GLY A 340 -16.73 0.72 -4.79
C GLY A 340 -18.00 1.49 -4.49
N ILE A 341 -18.82 1.74 -5.51
CA ILE A 341 -20.16 2.29 -5.36
C ILE A 341 -21.15 1.15 -5.47
N TYR A 342 -22.01 1.05 -4.46
CA TYR A 342 -23.07 0.08 -4.37
C TYR A 342 -24.42 0.77 -4.55
N ASP A 343 -25.20 0.17 -5.41
CA ASP A 343 -26.60 0.49 -5.66
C ASP A 343 -27.45 -0.54 -4.88
N TYR A 344 -28.44 -0.07 -4.14
CA TYR A 344 -29.37 -0.92 -3.42
C TYR A 344 -30.79 -0.70 -3.93
N SER A 345 -31.28 -1.67 -4.67
CA SER A 345 -32.62 -1.64 -5.25
C SER A 345 -33.61 -2.38 -4.34
N ALA A 346 -34.66 -1.68 -3.90
CA ALA A 346 -35.68 -2.26 -3.01
C ALA A 346 -36.64 -3.25 -3.71
N GLY A 347 -36.43 -3.57 -5.00
CA GLY A 347 -37.25 -4.53 -5.75
C GLY A 347 -38.70 -4.12 -6.01
N LEU A 348 -39.06 -2.86 -5.73
CA LEU A 348 -40.38 -2.27 -6.01
C LEU A 348 -40.25 -1.33 -7.22
N GLY A 349 -41.18 -1.44 -8.18
CA GLY A 349 -41.04 -1.13 -9.62
C GLY A 349 -40.54 0.25 -10.11
N VAL A 350 -40.05 1.14 -9.25
CA VAL A 350 -39.26 2.32 -9.65
C VAL A 350 -37.79 2.23 -9.22
N ALA A 351 -37.44 1.28 -8.36
CA ALA A 351 -36.07 0.97 -7.96
C ALA A 351 -35.33 0.19 -9.07
N GLY A 352 -34.00 0.32 -9.14
CA GLY A 352 -33.17 -0.23 -10.21
C GLY A 352 -33.20 0.61 -11.48
N ASP A 353 -33.47 1.91 -11.34
CA ASP A 353 -33.46 2.88 -12.43
C ASP A 353 -32.03 3.28 -12.82
N ARG A 354 -31.87 3.87 -14.01
CA ARG A 354 -30.57 4.36 -14.45
C ARG A 354 -30.34 5.75 -13.86
N TRP A 355 -29.13 5.97 -13.37
CA TRP A 355 -28.72 7.25 -12.84
C TRP A 355 -27.31 7.61 -13.32
N GLU A 356 -26.97 8.89 -13.27
CA GLU A 356 -25.73 9.39 -13.88
C GLU A 356 -24.78 9.93 -12.82
N LEU A 357 -23.68 9.20 -12.61
CA LEU A 357 -22.58 9.60 -11.74
C LEU A 357 -21.75 10.68 -12.43
N GLN A 358 -21.77 11.90 -11.89
CA GLN A 358 -20.90 12.97 -12.35
C GLN A 358 -19.48 12.79 -11.80
N GLY A 359 -19.34 12.51 -10.49
CA GLY A 359 -18.02 12.39 -9.89
C GLY A 359 -17.98 11.87 -8.46
N LEU A 360 -16.79 11.47 -8.07
CA LEU A 360 -16.42 10.97 -6.74
C LEU A 360 -15.07 11.56 -6.33
N THR A 361 -15.00 12.16 -5.15
CA THR A 361 -13.76 12.75 -4.62
C THR A 361 -13.52 12.23 -3.21
N LEU A 362 -12.27 11.93 -2.85
CA LEU A 362 -11.92 11.54 -1.49
C LEU A 362 -11.08 12.61 -0.82
N ARG A 363 -11.43 12.99 0.41
CA ARG A 363 -10.65 13.92 1.24
C ARG A 363 -10.20 13.26 2.51
N GLY A 364 -8.91 13.30 2.79
CA GLY A 364 -8.30 12.73 3.98
C GLY A 364 -7.62 13.79 4.84
N MET A 365 -7.51 13.52 6.14
CA MET A 365 -6.66 14.30 7.04
C MET A 365 -5.56 13.40 7.60
N CYS A 366 -4.31 13.82 7.49
CA CYS A 366 -3.16 13.04 7.94
C CYS A 366 -3.11 12.93 9.47
N VAL A 367 -2.64 11.78 9.98
CA VAL A 367 -2.47 11.58 11.44
C VAL A 367 -1.44 12.55 12.01
N ASN A 368 -0.28 12.66 11.36
CA ASN A 368 0.90 13.36 11.87
C ASN A 368 0.98 14.85 11.46
N GLY A 369 -0.11 15.43 10.95
CA GLY A 369 -0.16 16.85 10.55
C GLY A 369 -1.60 17.37 10.44
N SER A 370 -1.73 18.68 10.21
CA SER A 370 -3.00 19.32 9.79
C SER A 370 -3.22 19.24 8.27
N GLN A 371 -2.25 18.69 7.54
CA GLN A 371 -2.31 18.56 6.09
C GLN A 371 -3.53 17.74 5.66
N GLN A 372 -4.32 18.37 4.80
CA GLN A 372 -5.41 17.74 4.11
C GLN A 372 -4.90 17.23 2.76
N VAL A 373 -5.40 16.06 2.40
CA VAL A 373 -5.06 15.38 1.15
C VAL A 373 -6.32 15.03 0.39
N GLU A 374 -6.22 14.95 -0.93
CA GLU A 374 -7.34 14.69 -1.80
C GLU A 374 -6.99 13.70 -2.91
N VAL A 375 -7.96 12.87 -3.28
CA VAL A 375 -7.97 12.11 -4.54
C VAL A 375 -9.11 12.67 -5.39
N ASP A 376 -8.74 13.35 -6.47
CA ASP A 376 -9.63 14.07 -7.39
C ASP A 376 -9.74 13.40 -8.77
N LYS A 377 -9.00 12.32 -9.01
CA LYS A 377 -8.96 11.65 -10.32
C LYS A 377 -10.31 11.08 -10.79
N TYR A 378 -11.27 10.98 -9.88
CA TYR A 378 -12.63 10.51 -10.12
C TYR A 378 -13.66 11.64 -10.03
N ALA A 379 -13.24 12.91 -9.95
CA ALA A 379 -14.13 14.06 -9.85
C ALA A 379 -14.98 14.28 -11.11
N SER A 380 -14.61 13.67 -12.25
CA SER A 380 -15.36 13.71 -13.51
C SER A 380 -15.37 12.32 -14.14
N ILE A 381 -16.34 11.49 -13.72
CA ILE A 381 -16.59 10.15 -14.28
C ILE A 381 -17.62 10.21 -15.40
N ASP A 382 -18.68 11.01 -15.22
CA ASP A 382 -19.78 11.24 -16.17
C ASP A 382 -20.30 9.95 -16.83
N LYS A 383 -20.83 9.04 -15.99
CA LYS A 383 -21.26 7.69 -16.41
C LYS A 383 -22.62 7.32 -15.87
N TYR A 384 -23.47 6.78 -16.76
CA TYR A 384 -24.71 6.10 -16.36
C TYR A 384 -24.41 4.75 -15.69
N LEU A 385 -24.98 4.55 -14.50
CA LEU A 385 -24.93 3.34 -13.69
C LEU A 385 -26.35 2.81 -13.47
N GLN A 386 -26.46 1.51 -13.19
CA GLN A 386 -27.74 0.84 -12.96
C GLN A 386 -27.53 -0.47 -12.21
N HIS A 387 -28.42 -0.79 -11.28
CA HIS A 387 -28.56 -2.13 -10.71
C HIS A 387 -28.97 -3.18 -11.78
N SER A 388 -28.39 -4.38 -11.77
CA SER A 388 -28.59 -5.46 -12.76
C SER A 388 -29.98 -6.09 -12.73
N ASP A 389 -30.66 -6.04 -11.58
CA ASP A 389 -32.10 -6.30 -11.44
C ASP A 389 -32.98 -5.24 -12.15
N GLY A 390 -32.36 -4.42 -13.01
CA GLY A 390 -32.89 -3.26 -13.67
C GLY A 390 -34.33 -3.44 -14.15
N ASN A 391 -35.07 -2.33 -14.07
CA ASN A 391 -36.49 -2.27 -14.37
C ASN A 391 -36.85 -3.01 -15.69
N LYS A 392 -37.26 -4.28 -15.57
CA LYS A 392 -38.01 -5.02 -16.59
C LYS A 392 -39.49 -4.59 -16.59
N GLY A 393 -39.85 -3.64 -15.74
CA GLY A 393 -41.13 -2.95 -15.70
C GLY A 393 -41.24 -1.91 -16.82
N ASN A 394 -42.24 -2.10 -17.66
CA ASN A 394 -42.63 -1.30 -18.82
C ASN A 394 -42.62 0.23 -18.54
N PRO A 395 -42.00 1.09 -19.39
CA PRO A 395 -41.82 2.54 -19.17
C PRO A 395 -43.11 3.39 -19.15
N TRP A 396 -44.30 2.79 -19.06
CA TRP A 396 -45.60 3.48 -19.18
C TRP A 396 -46.36 3.70 -17.87
N MET A 397 -45.78 3.41 -16.70
CA MET A 397 -46.48 3.60 -15.41
C MET A 397 -46.05 4.90 -14.70
N PHE A 398 -46.14 6.03 -15.39
CA PHE A 398 -46.17 7.35 -14.76
C PHE A 398 -47.62 7.71 -14.42
N GLN A 399 -48.02 7.57 -13.14
CA GLN A 399 -49.08 8.37 -12.47
C GLN A 399 -49.54 7.68 -11.17
N ILE A 400 -48.78 7.73 -10.07
CA ILE A 400 -49.37 7.73 -8.72
C ILE A 400 -48.51 8.59 -7.78
N PRO A 401 -49.00 9.75 -7.29
CA PRO A 401 -48.45 10.41 -6.11
C PRO A 401 -48.91 9.61 -4.89
N PHE A 402 -48.12 9.53 -3.81
CA PHE A 402 -48.38 8.74 -2.59
C PHE A 402 -47.87 7.29 -2.63
N PHE A 403 -46.58 7.10 -2.31
CA PHE A 403 -46.14 5.85 -1.67
C PHE A 403 -45.59 6.17 -0.26
N PRO A 404 -45.91 5.35 0.75
CA PRO A 404 -45.43 5.53 2.11
C PRO A 404 -43.92 5.27 2.23
N PRO A 405 -43.25 5.75 3.30
CA PRO A 405 -41.85 5.43 3.56
C PRO A 405 -41.64 3.92 3.58
N VAL A 406 -40.58 3.46 2.92
CA VAL A 406 -40.19 2.05 2.86
C VAL A 406 -39.95 1.54 4.28
N SER A 407 -40.69 0.51 4.69
CA SER A 407 -40.55 -0.10 6.01
C SER A 407 -39.19 -0.82 6.15
N PRO A 408 -38.51 -0.73 7.30
CA PRO A 408 -37.23 -1.38 7.53
C PRO A 408 -37.41 -2.90 7.58
N GLY A 409 -37.31 -3.56 6.43
CA GLY A 409 -37.52 -5.01 6.32
C GLY A 409 -37.64 -5.58 4.90
N HIS A 410 -37.65 -4.75 3.85
CA HIS A 410 -37.69 -5.24 2.47
C HIS A 410 -36.31 -5.72 1.99
N LYS A 411 -36.27 -6.93 1.41
CA LYS A 411 -35.06 -7.60 0.93
C LYS A 411 -34.66 -7.09 -0.46
N GLY A 412 -34.15 -5.87 -0.54
CA GLY A 412 -33.39 -5.42 -1.71
C GLY A 412 -32.02 -6.09 -1.80
N THR A 413 -31.46 -6.16 -3.02
CA THR A 413 -30.10 -6.63 -3.31
C THR A 413 -29.17 -5.42 -3.38
N ALA A 414 -27.94 -5.58 -2.88
CA ALA A 414 -26.88 -4.57 -3.03
C ALA A 414 -25.94 -5.04 -4.13
N GLU A 415 -25.74 -4.22 -5.16
CA GLU A 415 -24.85 -4.53 -6.28
C GLU A 415 -23.72 -3.52 -6.40
N LEU A 416 -22.52 -4.02 -6.67
CA LEU A 416 -21.37 -3.18 -7.03
C LEU A 416 -21.52 -2.71 -8.48
N VAL A 417 -21.93 -1.46 -8.67
CA VAL A 417 -22.18 -0.88 -10.00
C VAL A 417 -20.97 -0.13 -10.57
N TRP A 418 -20.03 0.27 -9.71
CA TRP A 418 -18.79 0.93 -10.13
C TRP A 418 -17.64 0.68 -9.17
N VAL A 419 -16.42 0.59 -9.69
CA VAL A 419 -15.20 0.45 -8.90
C VAL A 419 -14.07 1.32 -9.45
N GLY A 420 -13.35 1.97 -8.55
CA GLY A 420 -12.14 2.73 -8.84
C GLY A 420 -10.96 2.23 -8.01
N ASN A 421 -9.80 2.02 -8.64
CA ASN A 421 -8.55 1.74 -7.94
C ASN A 421 -7.92 3.05 -7.43
N ILE A 422 -7.29 3.08 -6.27
CA ILE A 422 -6.57 4.22 -5.72
C ILE A 422 -5.16 3.77 -5.32
N THR A 423 -4.17 4.57 -5.71
CA THR A 423 -2.77 4.34 -5.41
C THR A 423 -2.22 5.50 -4.59
N ALA A 424 -1.08 5.28 -3.94
CA ALA A 424 -0.44 6.29 -3.10
C ALA A 424 -0.14 7.60 -3.85
N LYS A 425 0.16 7.52 -5.16
CA LYS A 425 0.44 8.67 -6.04
C LYS A 425 -0.79 9.50 -6.39
N ASP A 426 -1.99 8.98 -6.18
CA ASP A 426 -3.23 9.69 -6.50
C ASP A 426 -3.62 10.71 -5.42
N TRP A 427 -3.02 10.60 -4.23
CA TRP A 427 -3.22 11.53 -3.13
C TRP A 427 -2.37 12.79 -3.30
N LYS A 428 -3.02 13.94 -3.39
CA LYS A 428 -2.39 15.26 -3.51
C LYS A 428 -2.62 16.05 -2.23
N VAL A 429 -1.66 16.88 -1.82
CA VAL A 429 -1.88 17.82 -0.70
C VAL A 429 -2.77 18.95 -1.19
N THR A 430 -3.85 19.23 -0.48
CA THR A 430 -4.66 20.44 -0.70
C THR A 430 -4.11 21.52 0.22
N GLY A 431 -3.53 22.57 -0.37
CA GLY A 431 -2.99 23.71 0.38
C GLY A 431 -4.09 24.43 1.17
N ALA A 432 -3.77 24.87 2.38
CA ALA A 432 -4.54 25.88 3.08
C ALA A 432 -4.28 27.25 2.46
N GLU A 433 -4.67 27.43 1.20
CA GLU A 433 -4.74 28.74 0.53
C GLU A 433 -6.02 28.76 -0.30
N ASP A 434 -7.11 29.11 0.39
CA ASP A 434 -8.16 30.02 -0.09
C ASP A 434 -9.21 30.20 1.02
N ASN A 435 -8.75 30.63 2.20
CA ASN A 435 -9.59 31.44 3.08
C ASN A 435 -9.34 32.91 2.73
N LYS A 436 -9.67 33.29 1.49
CA LYS A 436 -10.08 34.67 1.20
C LYS A 436 -11.58 34.72 1.39
N SER A 437 -11.94 35.31 2.52
CA SER A 437 -13.15 36.10 2.73
C SER A 437 -14.09 36.19 1.53
N GLN A 438 -15.19 35.46 1.59
CA GLN A 438 -16.49 35.99 1.23
C GLN A 438 -17.48 35.65 2.36
N ASP A 439 -17.18 36.21 3.53
CA ASP A 439 -18.23 36.73 4.39
C ASP A 439 -18.70 38.04 3.76
N THR A 440 -19.69 37.98 2.88
CA THR A 440 -20.59 39.11 2.66
C THR A 440 -21.96 38.69 3.17
N LYS A 441 -22.20 39.04 4.43
CA LYS A 441 -23.51 38.99 5.05
C LYS A 441 -24.36 40.13 4.47
N ALA A 442 -25.55 39.73 4.02
CA ALA A 442 -26.77 40.50 3.83
C ALA A 442 -26.83 41.52 2.69
N THR A 443 -27.67 41.20 1.70
CA THR A 443 -28.94 41.91 1.61
C THR A 443 -30.00 40.99 1.02
N ALA A 444 -31.03 40.72 1.82
CA ALA A 444 -32.30 40.27 1.28
C ALA A 444 -32.83 41.38 0.37
N SER A 445 -33.03 41.07 -0.91
CA SER A 445 -33.97 41.78 -1.76
C SER A 445 -34.67 40.73 -2.59
N SER A 446 -35.89 40.42 -2.15
CA SER A 446 -36.92 39.79 -2.97
C SER A 446 -37.19 40.72 -4.16
N PRO A 447 -37.27 40.24 -5.41
CA PRO A 447 -37.86 41.02 -6.46
C PRO A 447 -39.38 41.02 -6.27
N ASP A 448 -39.90 42.08 -5.65
CA ASP A 448 -41.29 42.47 -5.80
C ASP A 448 -41.54 42.77 -7.29
N VAL A 449 -42.17 41.81 -7.95
CA VAL A 449 -42.91 42.03 -9.18
C VAL A 449 -44.19 42.75 -8.77
N CYS A 450 -44.25 44.05 -9.07
CA CYS A 450 -45.49 44.81 -9.02
C CYS A 450 -46.48 44.23 -10.04
N PHE A 451 -47.50 43.53 -9.55
CA PHE A 451 -48.81 43.53 -10.18
C PHE A 451 -49.67 44.55 -9.44
N SER A 452 -50.15 45.53 -10.19
CA SER A 452 -51.19 46.46 -9.77
C SER A 452 -52.49 45.71 -9.52
N GLU A 453 -53.04 45.79 -8.32
CA GLU A 453 -54.49 45.91 -8.07
C GLU A 453 -54.76 46.09 -6.57
N GLY A 454 -55.43 47.19 -6.20
CA GLY A 454 -56.40 47.18 -5.11
C GLY A 454 -55.94 47.34 -3.66
N THR A 455 -56.29 48.50 -3.10
CA THR A 455 -56.85 48.69 -1.74
C THR A 455 -55.95 48.66 -0.50
N SER A 456 -55.70 49.90 -0.02
CA SER A 456 -55.94 50.42 1.34
C SER A 456 -55.16 49.89 2.55
N GLN A 457 -54.53 50.88 3.23
CA GLN A 457 -54.46 51.06 4.70
C GLN A 457 -53.59 50.05 5.49
N GLU A 458 -52.85 50.39 6.53
CA GLU A 458 -52.42 51.63 7.21
C GLU A 458 -51.48 51.14 8.34
N CYS A 459 -50.79 52.08 9.01
CA CYS A 459 -50.29 51.99 10.40
C CYS A 459 -48.83 51.53 10.68
N ASN A 460 -48.00 52.57 10.79
CA ASN A 460 -47.37 53.10 12.03
C ASN A 460 -46.12 52.47 12.66
N GLU A 461 -45.12 53.36 12.71
CA GLU A 461 -43.98 53.45 13.61
C GLU A 461 -44.34 53.27 15.10
N VAL A 462 -43.47 52.59 15.85
CA VAL A 462 -43.12 52.98 17.23
C VAL A 462 -41.66 52.65 17.50
N SER A 463 -40.90 53.68 17.86
CA SER A 463 -39.56 53.70 18.42
C SER A 463 -39.52 53.20 19.88
N GLY A 464 -38.46 52.49 20.28
CA GLY A 464 -38.23 52.11 21.69
C GLY A 464 -36.76 51.87 22.04
N LYS A 465 -36.20 52.83 22.79
CA LYS A 465 -34.86 52.95 23.41
C LYS A 465 -34.29 51.74 24.17
N LEU A 466 -32.96 51.63 24.06
CA LEU A 466 -31.92 51.41 25.11
C LEU A 466 -32.37 51.39 26.58
N GLU A 467 -31.89 50.41 27.36
CA GLU A 467 -30.95 50.62 28.49
C GLU A 467 -30.40 49.31 29.08
N HIS A 468 -29.27 49.45 29.76
CA HIS A 468 -28.41 48.47 30.43
C HIS A 468 -29.04 47.79 31.65
N ASP A 469 -28.75 46.49 31.83
CA ASP A 469 -27.88 45.95 32.90
C ASP A 469 -27.40 44.53 32.54
#